data_AF-A0A8X6MTU9-F1
#
_entry.id   AF-A0A8X6MTU9-F1
#
_cell.length_a   1.000
_cell.length_b   1.000
_cell.length_c   1.000
_cell.angle_alpha   90.00
_cell.angle_beta   90.00
_cell.angle_gamma   90.00
#
_symmetry.space_group_name_H-M   'P 1'
#
loop_
_entity.id
_entity.type
_entity.pdbx_description
1 polymer ?
#
loop_
_entity_poly.entity_id
_entity_poly.type
_entity_poly.pdbx_seq_one_letter_code
_entity_poly.pdbx_strand_id
1 'polypeptide(L)'
;MSVGSVFTIMTEDLKKKKLCARFVPHTLTTEQKEHRIASSEDLIAAADEDPNFLKTIVTGDESWCLEYDQETKRQSSEWTSPGKGRPMKVRASKSKTKTMLLVFFDSRGIIHHEFLRQGSTVT
;
A
#
# COMPACT_ATOMS: atom_id res chain seq x y z
N MET A 1 -34.28 10.05 -19.51
CA MET A 1 -32.92 10.61 -19.67
C MET A 1 -31.99 9.51 -20.14
N SER A 2 -31.18 9.76 -21.17
CA SER A 2 -30.19 8.81 -21.70
C SER A 2 -28.89 8.87 -20.88
N VAL A 3 -28.12 7.79 -20.87
CA VAL A 3 -26.77 7.74 -20.24
C VAL A 3 -25.88 8.86 -20.78
N GLY A 4 -26.00 9.20 -22.07
CA GLY A 4 -25.27 10.31 -22.69
C GLY A 4 -25.65 11.67 -22.09
N SER A 5 -26.94 11.94 -21.90
CA SER A 5 -27.40 13.20 -21.29
C SER A 5 -26.90 13.37 -19.84
N VAL A 6 -26.85 12.29 -19.06
CA VAL A 6 -26.33 12.35 -17.68
C VAL A 6 -24.82 12.58 -17.67
N PHE A 7 -24.08 11.96 -18.60
CA PHE A 7 -22.64 12.15 -18.72
C PHE A 7 -22.28 13.60 -19.05
N THR A 8 -22.92 14.19 -20.06
CA THR A 8 -22.73 15.60 -20.45
C THR A 8 -23.01 16.55 -19.30
N ILE A 9 -24.14 16.40 -18.60
CA ILE A 9 -24.47 17.24 -17.44
C ILE A 9 -23.41 17.12 -16.35
N MET A 10 -22.95 15.89 -16.06
CA MET A 10 -21.92 15.68 -15.03
C MET A 10 -20.57 16.29 -15.41
N THR A 11 -20.09 16.09 -16.64
CA THR A 11 -18.72 16.47 -17.02
C THR A 11 -18.61 17.89 -17.55
N GLU A 12 -19.59 18.38 -18.31
CA GLU A 12 -19.54 19.67 -19.01
C GLU A 12 -20.22 20.77 -18.18
N ASP A 13 -21.48 20.56 -17.79
CA ASP A 13 -22.25 21.58 -17.05
C ASP A 13 -21.78 21.70 -15.60
N LEU A 14 -21.69 20.57 -14.89
CA LEU A 14 -21.34 20.52 -13.46
C LEU A 14 -19.84 20.37 -13.21
N LYS A 15 -19.04 20.18 -14.26
CA LYS A 15 -17.57 20.03 -14.21
C LYS A 15 -17.09 18.98 -13.20
N LYS A 16 -17.86 17.92 -13.00
CA LYS A 16 -17.54 16.83 -12.06
C LYS A 16 -16.61 15.82 -12.72
N LYS A 17 -15.68 15.30 -11.92
CA LYS A 17 -14.79 14.21 -12.30
C LYS A 17 -15.13 12.98 -11.50
N LYS A 18 -15.22 11.83 -12.18
CA LYS A 18 -15.35 10.53 -11.50
C LYS A 18 -13.97 10.01 -11.14
N LEU A 19 -13.61 10.11 -9.86
CA LEU A 19 -12.33 9.64 -9.33
C LEU A 19 -12.55 8.40 -8.46
N CYS A 20 -11.56 7.52 -8.42
CA CYS A 20 -11.52 6.42 -7.47
C CYS A 20 -11.01 6.95 -6.12
N ALA A 21 -11.57 6.44 -5.01
CA ALA A 21 -11.07 6.74 -3.69
C ALA A 21 -9.63 6.20 -3.52
N ARG A 22 -8.81 6.92 -2.76
CA ARG A 22 -7.48 6.46 -2.34
C ARG A 22 -7.62 5.58 -1.11
N PHE A 23 -6.93 4.44 -1.09
CA PHE A 23 -6.77 3.65 0.12
C PHE A 23 -5.75 4.34 1.03
N VAL A 24 -6.14 4.57 2.29
CA VAL A 24 -5.28 5.08 3.35
C VAL A 24 -5.21 4.03 4.46
N PRO A 25 -4.05 3.81 5.10
CA PRO A 25 -3.92 2.78 6.14
C PRO A 25 -4.82 3.04 7.35
N HIS A 26 -4.97 4.31 7.74
CA HIS A 26 -5.77 4.70 8.89
C HIS A 26 -6.28 6.15 8.75
N THR A 27 -7.40 6.45 9.40
CA THR A 27 -7.88 7.82 9.56
C THR A 27 -7.21 8.42 10.80
N LEU A 28 -6.36 9.42 10.60
CA LEU A 28 -5.65 10.06 11.70
C LEU A 28 -6.50 11.12 12.39
N THR A 29 -6.42 11.19 13.72
CA THR A 29 -6.98 12.31 14.51
C THR A 29 -6.16 13.59 14.27
N THR A 30 -6.66 14.74 14.74
CA THR A 30 -5.94 16.02 14.62
C THR A 30 -4.62 15.97 15.39
N GLU A 31 -4.66 15.44 16.61
CA GLU A 31 -3.50 15.34 17.51
C GLU A 31 -2.43 14.41 16.92
N GLN A 32 -2.83 13.29 16.32
CA GLN A 32 -1.90 12.39 15.63
C GLN A 32 -1.22 13.06 14.42
N LYS A 33 -1.91 13.98 13.73
CA LYS A 33 -1.32 14.74 12.62
C LYS A 33 -0.31 15.76 13.14
N GLU A 34 -0.68 16.50 14.18
CA GLU A 34 0.21 17.48 14.81
C GLU A 34 1.48 16.82 15.32
N HIS A 35 1.36 15.69 16.03
CA HIS A 35 2.52 14.92 16.48
C HIS A 35 3.41 14.48 15.32
N ARG A 36 2.82 14.01 14.20
CA ARG A 36 3.59 13.62 13.02
C ARG A 36 4.31 14.80 12.37
N ILE A 37 3.70 15.99 12.36
CA ILE A 37 4.32 17.20 11.83
C ILE A 37 5.52 17.57 12.70
N ALA A 38 5.33 17.68 14.02
CA ALA A 38 6.40 18.00 14.95
C ALA A 38 7.59 17.02 14.83
N SER A 39 7.30 15.71 14.85
CA SER A 39 8.37 14.69 14.66
C SER A 39 9.08 14.82 13.30
N SER A 40 8.36 15.23 12.25
CA SER A 40 8.97 15.41 10.93
C SER A 40 9.85 16.67 10.88
N GLU A 41 9.44 17.75 11.54
CA GLU A 41 10.23 18.98 11.66
C GLU A 41 11.56 18.71 12.37
N ASP A 42 11.54 17.96 13.48
CA ASP A 42 12.75 17.56 14.21
C ASP A 42 13.70 16.71 13.33
N LEU A 43 13.14 15.75 12.58
CA LEU A 43 13.93 14.90 11.69
C LEU A 43 14.54 15.68 10.50
N ILE A 44 13.81 16.67 9.98
CA ILE A 44 14.32 17.56 8.92
C ILE A 44 15.46 18.41 9.47
N ALA A 45 15.29 19.02 10.65
CA ALA A 45 16.34 19.83 11.27
C ALA A 45 17.62 19.00 11.50
N ALA A 46 17.50 17.77 11.99
CA ALA A 46 18.64 16.87 12.17
C ALA A 46 19.34 16.52 10.84
N ALA A 47 18.56 16.32 9.77
CA ALA A 47 19.10 16.05 8.44
C ALA A 47 19.79 17.27 7.80
N ASP A 48 19.32 18.48 8.11
CA ASP A 48 19.92 19.73 7.65
C ASP A 48 21.21 20.06 8.41
N GLU A 49 21.32 19.67 9.69
CA GLU A 49 22.51 19.87 10.52
C GLU A 49 23.67 18.92 10.13
N ASP A 50 23.37 17.63 9.88
CA ASP A 50 24.37 16.64 9.47
C ASP A 50 24.00 15.99 8.12
N PRO A 51 24.77 16.28 7.05
CA PRO A 51 24.60 15.62 5.74
C PRO A 51 24.73 14.09 5.76
N ASN A 52 25.31 13.52 6.83
CA ASN A 52 25.42 12.07 7.01
C ASN A 52 24.34 11.49 7.92
N PHE A 53 23.45 12.28 8.53
CA PHE A 53 22.42 11.83 9.45
C PHE A 53 21.68 10.60 8.94
N LEU A 54 21.15 10.68 7.71
CA LEU A 54 20.42 9.56 7.09
C LEU A 54 21.26 8.30 6.88
N LYS A 55 22.58 8.42 6.70
CA LYS A 55 23.47 7.27 6.52
C LYS A 55 23.72 6.53 7.82
N THR A 56 23.51 7.18 8.96
CA THR A 56 23.68 6.58 10.30
C THR A 56 22.45 5.82 10.77
N ILE A 57 21.30 5.98 10.10
CA ILE A 57 20.05 5.34 10.49
C ILE A 57 20.08 3.86 10.10
N VAL A 58 19.90 3.00 11.09
CA VAL A 58 19.50 1.61 10.93
C VAL A 58 18.01 1.53 11.23
N THR A 59 17.23 0.96 10.32
CA THR A 59 15.80 0.73 10.53
C THR A 59 15.46 -0.72 10.27
N GLY A 60 14.33 -1.17 10.77
CA GLY A 60 13.82 -2.50 10.51
C GLY A 60 12.32 -2.57 10.66
N ASP A 61 11.72 -3.54 10.00
CA ASP A 61 10.28 -3.80 10.02
C ASP A 61 10.01 -5.29 9.72
N GLU A 62 8.77 -5.69 9.93
CA GLU A 62 8.31 -7.07 9.85
C GLU A 62 7.25 -7.18 8.76
N SER A 63 7.41 -8.14 7.84
CA SER A 63 6.45 -8.34 6.76
C SER A 63 6.02 -9.79 6.62
N TRP A 64 4.75 -10.00 6.25
CA TRP A 64 4.25 -11.33 5.93
C TRP A 64 4.55 -11.68 4.47
N CYS A 65 5.41 -12.67 4.25
CA CYS A 65 5.63 -13.27 2.95
C CYS A 65 4.59 -14.38 2.72
N LEU A 66 3.74 -14.19 1.72
CA LEU A 66 2.76 -15.19 1.28
C LEU A 66 3.39 -16.07 0.20
N GLU A 67 3.06 -17.37 0.21
CA GLU A 67 3.55 -18.34 -0.78
C GLU A 67 3.16 -17.97 -2.22
N TYR A 68 1.99 -17.35 -2.40
CA TYR A 68 1.56 -16.78 -3.67
C TYR A 68 0.74 -15.51 -3.43
N ASP A 69 0.90 -14.53 -4.32
CA ASP A 69 0.05 -13.35 -4.35
C ASP A 69 -1.27 -13.66 -5.03
N GLN A 70 -2.36 -13.20 -4.42
CA GLN A 70 -3.67 -13.29 -5.05
C GLN A 70 -3.83 -12.15 -6.04
N GLU A 71 -4.11 -12.46 -7.31
CA GLU A 71 -4.56 -11.43 -8.24
C GLU A 71 -5.80 -10.71 -7.70
N THR A 72 -5.72 -9.39 -7.66
CA THR A 72 -6.87 -8.54 -7.39
C THR A 72 -7.88 -8.63 -8.54
N LYS A 73 -9.14 -8.29 -8.27
CA LYS A 73 -10.20 -8.21 -9.30
C LYS A 73 -9.80 -7.35 -10.51
N ARG A 74 -8.98 -6.32 -10.28
CA ARG A 74 -8.49 -5.46 -11.37
C ARG A 74 -7.37 -6.14 -12.17
N GLN A 75 -6.44 -6.83 -11.50
CA GLN A 75 -5.39 -7.61 -12.17
C GLN A 75 -5.97 -8.77 -12.98
N SER A 76 -7.08 -9.36 -12.54
CA SER A 76 -7.77 -10.42 -13.29
C SER A 76 -8.64 -9.91 -14.45
N SER A 77 -8.43 -8.68 -14.94
CA SER A 77 -9.19 -8.15 -16.06
C SER A 77 -8.66 -8.73 -17.36
N GLU A 78 -9.53 -9.38 -18.13
CA GLU A 78 -9.19 -9.98 -19.42
C GLU A 78 -10.12 -9.47 -20.52
N TRP A 79 -9.59 -9.44 -21.75
CA TRP A 79 -10.35 -9.10 -22.95
C TRP A 79 -11.15 -10.32 -23.40
N THR A 80 -12.44 -10.15 -23.67
CA THR A 80 -13.31 -11.23 -24.17
C THR A 80 -13.93 -10.88 -25.52
N SER A 81 -14.27 -11.89 -26.30
CA SER A 81 -14.97 -11.71 -27.58
C SER A 81 -16.40 -11.17 -27.38
N PRO A 82 -16.94 -10.39 -28.32
CA PRO A 82 -18.34 -9.94 -28.29
C PRO A 82 -19.31 -11.11 -28.13
N GLY A 83 -20.28 -10.97 -27.24
CA GLY A 83 -21.30 -12.01 -26.98
C GLY A 83 -20.88 -13.10 -25.98
N LYS A 84 -19.60 -13.16 -25.55
CA LYS A 84 -19.22 -14.04 -24.43
C LYS A 84 -19.62 -13.41 -23.09
N GLY A 85 -20.08 -14.26 -22.18
CA GLY A 85 -20.34 -13.90 -20.79
C GLY A 85 -19.09 -13.45 -20.04
N ARG A 86 -19.29 -12.85 -18.86
CA ARG A 86 -18.17 -12.39 -18.03
C ARG A 86 -17.34 -13.60 -17.56
N PRO A 87 -16.01 -13.53 -17.65
CA PRO A 87 -15.13 -14.56 -17.12
C PRO A 87 -15.38 -14.73 -15.62
N MET A 88 -15.52 -15.98 -15.19
CA MET A 88 -15.70 -16.31 -13.79
C MET A 88 -14.39 -16.87 -13.25
N LYS A 89 -13.74 -16.12 -12.37
CA LYS A 89 -12.56 -16.57 -11.63
C LYS A 89 -12.95 -16.82 -10.19
N VAL A 90 -12.80 -18.06 -9.73
CA VAL A 90 -12.98 -18.39 -8.32
C VAL A 90 -11.82 -17.76 -7.56
N ARG A 91 -12.13 -16.90 -6.58
CA ARG A 91 -11.11 -16.32 -5.73
C ARG A 91 -10.49 -17.45 -4.91
N ALA A 92 -9.20 -17.70 -5.07
CA ALA A 92 -8.48 -18.59 -4.16
C ALA A 92 -8.67 -18.10 -2.71
N SER A 93 -8.65 -18.98 -1.71
CA SER A 93 -8.49 -18.53 -0.32
C SER A 93 -7.09 -17.92 -0.17
N LYS A 94 -6.92 -16.98 0.77
CA LYS A 94 -5.56 -16.53 1.16
C LYS A 94 -4.71 -17.76 1.46
N SER A 95 -3.43 -17.75 1.07
CA SER A 95 -2.54 -18.88 1.36
C SER A 95 -2.60 -19.19 2.86
N LYS A 96 -2.72 -20.48 3.19
CA LYS A 96 -2.61 -20.94 4.59
C LYS A 96 -1.16 -20.85 5.08
N THR A 97 -0.22 -20.91 4.14
CA THR A 97 1.22 -20.78 4.39
C THR A 97 1.61 -19.32 4.32
N LYS A 98 2.08 -18.79 5.44
CA LYS A 98 2.69 -17.46 5.54
C LYS A 98 3.91 -17.55 6.45
N THR A 99 4.97 -16.88 6.05
CA THR A 99 6.21 -16.77 6.81
C THR A 99 6.42 -15.30 7.15
N MET A 100 6.82 -14.98 8.37
CA MET A 100 7.16 -13.60 8.74
C MET A 100 8.64 -13.37 8.44
N LEU A 101 8.93 -12.30 7.72
CA LEU A 101 10.28 -11.79 7.47
C LEU A 101 10.53 -10.62 8.41
N LEU A 102 11.56 -10.75 9.24
CA LEU A 102 12.19 -9.65 9.95
C LEU A 102 13.33 -9.12 9.09
N VAL A 103 13.42 -7.80 8.89
CA VAL A 103 14.54 -7.21 8.15
C VAL A 103 15.01 -5.92 8.82
N PHE A 104 16.33 -5.79 8.98
CA PHE A 104 17.01 -4.56 9.36
C PHE A 104 17.96 -4.14 8.24
N PHE A 105 17.96 -2.86 7.90
CA PHE A 105 18.80 -2.30 6.84
C PHE A 105 19.24 -0.87 7.17
N ASP A 106 20.36 -0.47 6.60
CA ASP A 106 20.86 0.91 6.60
C ASP A 106 20.93 1.45 5.15
N SER A 107 21.54 2.62 5.00
CA SER A 107 21.78 3.25 3.68
C SER A 107 22.65 2.43 2.72
N ARG A 108 23.35 1.39 3.19
CA ARG A 108 24.24 0.53 2.39
C ARG A 108 23.62 -0.80 2.04
N GLY A 109 22.61 -1.25 2.78
CA GLY A 109 21.84 -2.46 2.46
C GLY A 109 21.34 -3.20 3.68
N ILE A 110 20.98 -4.47 3.49
CA ILE A 110 20.47 -5.35 4.53
C ILE A 110 21.59 -5.66 5.52
N ILE A 111 21.35 -5.34 6.79
CA ILE A 111 22.24 -5.68 7.91
C ILE A 111 21.89 -7.06 8.44
N HIS A 112 20.60 -7.33 8.60
CA HIS A 112 20.10 -8.60 9.14
C HIS A 112 18.74 -8.92 8.54
N HIS A 113 18.48 -10.20 8.31
CA HIS A 113 17.15 -10.68 8.00
C HIS A 113 16.94 -12.08 8.57
N GLU A 114 15.72 -12.36 9.00
CA GLU A 114 15.33 -13.65 9.55
C GLU A 114 13.93 -14.04 9.09
N PHE A 115 13.76 -15.30 8.70
CA PHE A 115 12.46 -15.89 8.46
C PHE A 115 11.98 -16.66 9.69
N LEU A 116 10.90 -16.20 10.30
CA LEU A 116 10.31 -16.89 11.43
C LEU A 116 9.51 -18.11 10.97
N ARG A 117 9.62 -19.20 11.74
CA ARG A 117 8.81 -20.39 11.51
C ARG A 117 7.33 -20.07 11.65
N GLN A 118 6.50 -20.71 10.83
CA GLN A 118 5.05 -20.56 10.87
C GLN A 118 4.51 -20.80 12.29
N GLY A 119 3.76 -19.83 12.81
CA GLY A 119 3.19 -19.87 14.17
C GLY A 119 4.04 -19.24 15.27
N SER A 120 5.25 -18.74 14.95
CA SER A 120 6.10 -18.00 15.89
C SER A 120 5.76 -16.50 15.86
N THR A 121 5.94 -15.83 16.99
CA THR A 121 5.81 -14.35 17.12
C THR A 121 7.13 -13.74 17.53
N VAL A 122 7.37 -12.51 17.08
CA VAL A 122 8.45 -11.67 17.61
C VAL A 122 8.07 -11.28 19.04
N THR A 123 8.98 -11.43 19.99
CA THR A 123 8.75 -11.11 21.41
C THR A 123 9.68 -10.00 21.85
#